data_AF-A0A9X3PDZ9-F1
#
_entry.id   AF-A0A9X3PDZ9-F1
#
_cell.length_a   1.000
_cell.length_b   1.000
_cell.length_c   1.000
_cell.angle_alpha   90.00
_cell.angle_beta   90.00
_cell.angle_gamma   90.00
#
_symmetry.space_group_name_H-M   'P 1'
#
loop_
_entity.id
_entity.type
_entity.pdbx_description
1 polymer ?
#
loop_
_entity_poly.entity_id
_entity_poly.type
_entity_poly.pdbx_seq_one_letter_code
_entity_poly.pdbx_strand_id
1 'polypeptide(L)'
;MTAARLPSAGFSITVRLALSADPGAAGRLATVVGQAGAIVTALDVVDSDNKRMTVDLTCDTSDAAHAEQVTNILEAMPDFDVKKVSDRTFLVHLGGKIEVTPKVPLRNRNDLSMAYTPGVARVCMAIAENPDDARRLTIKRNTVAVVTDGSAVLGLGNIGPAAAMPVMEGKAALFKKFGDVDAWPVCLDTQDTDEIVNIVAALAPTYGGINLEDIAAPRCFEIEARLRERLDIPVFHDDQHGTAIVVLAALTNALRVVGKEFRDVRATIVGCGAAGTAIMRLLEKAGIGDIIPVDRDGALHSGMETENETHRWLGTHFNKNDYSGDLSGAVEGADVFIGVSAPNILKGSDVAKMAKDPIVFALANPDPEISPTEAARYAAIVATGRSDQPNQINNVLAFPGVFRGLLDAQARDWNDDAALAAATAIADCVGAEKVNATYIVPSVFDPNVAPAVAAAVKRVMR
;
A
#
# COMPACT_ATOMS: atom_id res chain seq x y z
N MET A 1 -14.37 -25.35 3.12
CA MET A 1 -14.39 -25.01 1.69
C MET A 1 -13.80 -23.62 1.58
N THR A 2 -12.64 -23.46 0.96
CA THR A 2 -12.08 -22.16 0.63
C THR A 2 -13.11 -21.42 -0.22
N ALA A 3 -13.46 -20.18 0.15
CA ALA A 3 -14.34 -19.36 -0.67
C ALA A 3 -13.71 -19.23 -2.06
N ALA A 4 -14.45 -19.56 -3.12
CA ALA A 4 -13.97 -19.43 -4.48
C ALA A 4 -13.58 -17.97 -4.73
N ARG A 5 -12.31 -17.71 -5.05
CA ARG A 5 -11.85 -16.36 -5.40
C ARG A 5 -12.57 -15.91 -6.67
N LEU A 6 -13.08 -14.68 -6.65
CA LEU A 6 -13.67 -14.09 -7.84
C LEU A 6 -12.57 -13.75 -8.86
N PRO A 7 -12.84 -13.87 -10.16
CA PRO A 7 -11.91 -13.42 -11.18
C PRO A 7 -11.56 -11.93 -11.04
N SER A 8 -10.30 -11.58 -11.31
CA SER A 8 -9.83 -10.20 -11.21
C SER A 8 -8.76 -9.85 -12.24
N ALA A 9 -8.62 -8.54 -12.50
CA ALA A 9 -7.63 -8.01 -13.43
C ALA A 9 -6.18 -8.37 -13.08
N GLY A 10 -5.88 -8.70 -11.81
CA GLY A 10 -4.53 -9.09 -11.36
C GLY A 10 -4.06 -10.43 -11.93
N PHE A 11 -4.98 -11.29 -12.38
CA PHE A 11 -4.70 -12.56 -13.05
C PHE A 11 -5.26 -12.56 -14.49
N SER A 12 -5.39 -11.37 -15.09
CA SER A 12 -5.92 -11.23 -16.45
C SER A 12 -4.94 -11.81 -17.47
N ILE A 13 -5.45 -12.64 -18.38
CA ILE A 13 -4.67 -13.20 -19.49
C ILE A 13 -5.19 -12.68 -20.83
N THR A 14 -4.29 -12.50 -21.78
CA THR A 14 -4.63 -12.36 -23.20
C THR A 14 -4.19 -13.63 -23.94
N VAL A 15 -5.17 -14.32 -24.52
CA VAL A 15 -4.96 -15.50 -25.36
C VAL A 15 -5.10 -15.07 -26.82
N ARG A 16 -4.02 -15.20 -27.58
CA ARG A 16 -4.03 -15.10 -29.04
C ARG A 16 -4.36 -16.46 -29.62
N LEU A 17 -5.41 -16.55 -30.42
CA LEU A 17 -5.84 -17.79 -31.04
C LEU A 17 -6.39 -17.58 -32.44
N ALA A 18 -6.21 -18.57 -33.31
CA ALA A 18 -6.85 -18.62 -34.61
C ALA A 18 -8.11 -19.48 -34.55
N LEU A 19 -9.17 -18.99 -35.18
CA LEU A 19 -10.51 -19.57 -35.24
C LEU A 19 -10.95 -19.75 -36.69
N SER A 20 -12.02 -20.50 -36.93
CA SER A 20 -12.75 -20.45 -38.19
C SER A 20 -13.34 -19.05 -38.45
N ALA A 21 -13.32 -18.59 -39.70
CA ALA A 21 -13.87 -17.28 -40.09
C ALA A 21 -15.41 -17.26 -40.18
N ASP A 22 -16.12 -18.06 -39.38
CA ASP A 22 -17.58 -18.07 -39.35
C ASP A 22 -18.13 -17.06 -38.31
N PRO A 23 -19.32 -16.48 -38.54
CA PRO A 23 -19.90 -15.47 -37.62
C PRO A 23 -20.10 -15.96 -36.17
N GLY A 24 -20.15 -17.28 -35.93
CA GLY A 24 -20.37 -17.84 -34.60
C GLY A 24 -19.08 -18.10 -33.81
N ALA A 25 -17.90 -18.03 -34.43
CA ALA A 25 -16.65 -18.45 -33.82
C ALA A 25 -16.29 -17.66 -32.56
N ALA A 26 -16.40 -16.33 -32.61
CA ALA A 26 -16.15 -15.46 -31.46
C ALA A 26 -17.16 -15.72 -30.31
N GLY A 27 -18.42 -15.98 -30.64
CA GLY A 27 -19.45 -16.31 -29.65
C GLY A 27 -19.19 -17.65 -28.95
N ARG A 28 -18.74 -18.67 -29.69
CA ARG A 28 -18.32 -19.96 -29.13
C ARG A 28 -17.12 -19.78 -28.19
N LEU A 29 -16.13 -19.00 -28.60
CA LEU A 29 -14.96 -18.69 -27.77
C LEU A 29 -15.37 -18.05 -26.43
N ALA A 30 -16.14 -16.97 -26.48
CA ALA A 30 -16.59 -16.28 -25.27
C ALA A 30 -17.42 -17.20 -24.36
N THR A 31 -18.26 -18.06 -24.95
CA THR A 31 -19.06 -19.03 -24.20
C THR A 31 -18.19 -20.06 -23.47
N VAL A 32 -17.17 -20.61 -24.14
CA VAL A 32 -16.24 -21.59 -23.54
C VAL A 32 -15.50 -20.97 -22.35
N VAL A 33 -15.01 -19.75 -22.48
CA VAL A 33 -14.30 -19.06 -21.39
C VAL A 33 -15.24 -18.70 -20.24
N GLY A 34 -16.46 -18.24 -20.53
CA GLY A 34 -17.47 -18.01 -19.50
C GLY A 34 -17.86 -19.28 -18.75
N GLN A 35 -17.97 -20.42 -19.44
CA GLN A 35 -18.24 -21.73 -18.82
C GLN A 35 -17.09 -22.25 -17.96
N ALA A 36 -15.85 -21.85 -18.27
CA ALA A 36 -14.68 -22.13 -17.44
C ALA A 36 -14.65 -21.32 -16.14
N GLY A 37 -15.55 -20.32 -15.99
CA GLY A 37 -15.65 -19.48 -14.79
C GLY A 37 -14.85 -18.19 -14.87
N ALA A 38 -14.22 -17.88 -16.01
CA ALA A 38 -13.51 -16.63 -16.25
C ALA A 38 -14.45 -15.53 -16.78
N ILE A 39 -14.06 -14.27 -16.58
CA ILE A 39 -14.82 -13.11 -17.06
C ILE A 39 -14.15 -12.60 -18.33
N VAL A 40 -14.82 -12.73 -19.48
CA VAL A 40 -14.35 -12.14 -20.73
C VAL A 40 -14.48 -10.63 -20.66
N THR A 41 -13.36 -9.92 -20.85
CA THR A 41 -13.30 -8.45 -20.76
C THR A 41 -13.07 -7.79 -22.12
N ALA A 42 -12.41 -8.48 -23.06
CA ALA A 42 -12.26 -8.01 -24.44
C ALA A 42 -12.13 -9.19 -25.42
N LEU A 43 -12.51 -8.94 -26.68
CA LEU A 43 -12.28 -9.86 -27.80
C LEU A 43 -12.00 -8.99 -29.03
N ASP A 44 -10.74 -8.97 -29.46
CA ASP A 44 -10.26 -8.12 -30.54
C ASP A 44 -9.84 -8.98 -31.74
N VAL A 45 -10.36 -8.66 -32.93
CA VAL A 45 -9.92 -9.32 -34.17
C VAL A 45 -8.61 -8.68 -34.63
N VAL A 46 -7.54 -9.46 -34.65
CA VAL A 46 -6.20 -9.02 -35.04
C VAL A 46 -6.03 -9.11 -36.55
N ASP A 47 -6.49 -10.20 -37.14
CA ASP A 47 -6.40 -10.47 -38.58
C ASP A 47 -7.53 -11.43 -39.00
N SER A 48 -7.94 -11.37 -40.27
CA SER A 48 -8.97 -12.27 -40.80
C SER A 48 -8.80 -12.49 -42.29
N ASP A 49 -8.88 -13.74 -42.71
CA ASP A 49 -9.02 -14.14 -44.11
C ASP A 49 -10.33 -14.91 -44.34
N ASN A 50 -10.50 -15.50 -45.53
CA ASN A 50 -11.72 -16.21 -45.91
C ASN A 50 -11.90 -17.60 -45.25
N LYS A 51 -10.94 -18.06 -44.45
CA LYS A 51 -10.93 -19.37 -43.78
C LYS A 51 -10.72 -19.24 -42.28
N ARG A 52 -9.88 -18.30 -41.84
CA ARG A 52 -9.46 -18.14 -40.45
C ARG A 52 -9.54 -16.69 -39.99
N MET A 53 -9.81 -16.55 -38.70
CA MET A 53 -9.81 -15.29 -37.98
C MET A 53 -8.87 -15.42 -36.78
N THR A 54 -7.88 -14.54 -36.68
CA THR A 54 -7.01 -14.46 -35.50
C THR A 54 -7.58 -13.43 -34.54
N VAL A 55 -7.80 -13.84 -33.30
CA VAL A 55 -8.35 -12.99 -32.24
C VAL A 55 -7.44 -12.98 -31.03
N ASP A 56 -7.41 -11.84 -30.35
CA ASP A 56 -6.91 -11.72 -28.99
C ASP A 56 -8.13 -11.68 -28.05
N LEU A 57 -8.27 -12.72 -27.23
CA LEU A 57 -9.26 -12.79 -26.17
C LEU A 57 -8.62 -12.38 -24.87
N THR A 58 -9.20 -11.40 -24.19
CA THR A 58 -8.80 -11.04 -22.83
C THR A 58 -9.86 -11.49 -21.85
N CYS A 59 -9.43 -12.18 -20.79
CA CYS A 59 -10.29 -12.58 -19.70
C CYS A 59 -9.59 -12.50 -18.35
N ASP A 60 -10.39 -12.23 -17.32
CA ASP A 60 -9.94 -12.24 -15.93
C ASP A 60 -10.17 -13.63 -15.35
N THR A 61 -9.20 -14.14 -14.60
CA THR A 61 -9.28 -15.40 -13.85
C THR A 61 -9.10 -15.14 -12.35
N SER A 62 -9.39 -16.15 -11.53
CA SER A 62 -9.35 -16.05 -10.07
C SER A 62 -7.94 -16.15 -9.49
N ASP A 63 -7.06 -16.85 -10.21
CA ASP A 63 -5.65 -17.09 -9.89
C ASP A 63 -4.93 -17.68 -11.12
N ALA A 64 -3.64 -17.96 -10.97
CA ALA A 64 -2.80 -18.54 -12.01
C ALA A 64 -3.22 -19.97 -12.42
N ALA A 65 -3.73 -20.78 -11.49
CA ALA A 65 -4.17 -22.14 -11.80
C ALA A 65 -5.45 -22.13 -12.64
N HIS A 66 -6.37 -21.21 -12.36
CA HIS A 66 -7.54 -20.98 -13.19
C HIS A 66 -7.17 -20.44 -14.58
N ALA A 67 -6.16 -19.57 -14.70
CA ALA A 67 -5.64 -19.15 -16.01
C ALA A 67 -5.10 -20.32 -16.85
N GLU A 68 -4.36 -21.24 -16.22
CA GLU A 68 -3.89 -22.47 -16.85
C GLU A 68 -5.06 -23.38 -17.25
N GLN A 69 -6.07 -23.53 -16.39
CA GLN A 69 -7.28 -24.30 -16.69
C GLN A 69 -8.03 -23.74 -17.91
N VAL A 70 -8.26 -22.42 -17.97
CA VAL A 70 -8.91 -21.76 -19.12
C VAL A 70 -8.10 -22.01 -20.39
N THR A 71 -6.77 -21.88 -20.31
CA THR A 71 -5.86 -22.15 -21.43
C THR A 71 -6.00 -23.58 -21.92
N ASN A 72 -5.92 -24.57 -21.03
CA ASN A 72 -6.04 -25.99 -21.37
C ASN A 72 -7.40 -26.33 -22.00
N ILE A 73 -8.49 -25.70 -21.54
CA ILE A 73 -9.82 -25.85 -22.14
C ILE A 73 -9.82 -25.32 -23.58
N LEU A 74 -9.23 -24.14 -23.80
CA LEU A 74 -9.16 -23.55 -25.14
C LEU A 74 -8.28 -24.37 -26.09
N GLU A 75 -7.16 -24.91 -25.62
CA GLU A 75 -6.26 -25.77 -26.39
C GLU A 75 -6.90 -27.12 -26.77
N ALA A 76 -7.83 -27.62 -25.96
CA ALA A 76 -8.54 -28.86 -26.23
C ALA A 76 -9.68 -28.72 -27.27
N MET A 77 -10.05 -27.49 -27.65
CA MET A 77 -11.14 -27.25 -28.59
C MET A 77 -10.67 -27.44 -30.04
N PRO A 78 -11.32 -28.29 -30.85
CA PRO A 78 -10.84 -28.65 -32.19
C PRO A 78 -10.82 -27.48 -33.19
N ASP A 79 -11.68 -26.48 -32.99
CA ASP A 79 -11.78 -25.30 -33.85
C ASP A 79 -10.86 -24.14 -33.41
N PHE A 80 -10.15 -24.30 -32.29
CA PHE A 80 -9.32 -23.25 -31.69
C PHE A 80 -7.84 -23.63 -31.81
N ASP A 81 -7.06 -22.72 -32.38
CA ASP A 81 -5.62 -22.88 -32.56
C ASP A 81 -4.90 -21.82 -31.73
N VAL A 82 -4.69 -22.12 -30.44
CA VAL A 82 -4.04 -21.22 -29.47
C VAL A 82 -2.59 -21.00 -29.87
N LYS A 83 -2.21 -19.73 -30.07
CA LYS A 83 -0.88 -19.32 -30.51
C LYS A 83 0.00 -18.85 -29.37
N LYS A 84 -0.57 -18.05 -28.47
CA LYS A 84 0.17 -17.46 -27.36
C LYS A 84 -0.78 -17.09 -26.23
N VAL A 85 -0.40 -17.44 -25.01
CA VAL A 85 -1.01 -16.89 -23.80
C VAL A 85 -0.04 -15.90 -23.19
N SER A 86 -0.52 -14.73 -22.83
CA SER A 86 0.27 -13.70 -22.16
C SER A 86 -0.43 -13.27 -20.89
N ASP A 87 0.28 -13.34 -19.77
CA ASP A 87 -0.17 -12.76 -18.51
C ASP A 87 -0.03 -11.24 -18.58
N ARG A 88 -1.14 -10.52 -18.43
CA ARG A 88 -1.17 -9.06 -18.60
C ARG A 88 -0.44 -8.33 -17.50
N THR A 89 -0.35 -8.91 -16.30
CA THR A 89 0.47 -8.37 -15.23
C THR A 89 1.94 -8.40 -15.66
N PHE A 90 2.45 -9.53 -16.16
CA PHE A 90 3.84 -9.60 -16.65
C PHE A 90 4.11 -8.66 -17.83
N LEU A 91 3.13 -8.47 -18.73
CA LEU A 91 3.28 -7.54 -19.86
C LEU A 91 3.52 -6.09 -19.41
N VAL A 92 2.85 -5.63 -18.35
CA VAL A 92 3.04 -4.27 -17.80
C VAL A 92 4.43 -4.08 -17.16
N HIS A 93 5.13 -5.17 -16.84
CA HIS A 93 6.47 -5.13 -16.24
C HIS A 93 7.61 -5.25 -17.26
N LEU A 94 7.32 -5.39 -18.56
CA LEU A 94 8.37 -5.48 -19.58
C LEU A 94 9.17 -4.17 -19.68
N GLY A 95 10.43 -4.21 -19.22
CA GLY A 95 11.32 -3.04 -19.22
C GLY A 95 11.18 -2.13 -17.99
N GLY A 96 10.42 -2.54 -16.98
CA GLY A 96 10.14 -1.74 -15.78
C GLY A 96 8.96 -0.77 -15.96
N LYS A 97 8.55 -0.11 -14.87
CA LYS A 97 7.35 0.75 -14.83
C LYS A 97 7.63 2.25 -14.90
N ILE A 98 8.89 2.67 -14.80
CA ILE A 98 9.29 4.08 -14.73
C ILE A 98 10.49 4.35 -15.65
N GLU A 99 10.60 5.60 -16.10
CA GLU A 99 11.73 6.10 -16.89
C GLU A 99 12.14 7.50 -16.46
N VAL A 100 13.29 7.99 -16.95
CA VAL A 100 13.77 9.36 -16.70
C VAL A 100 13.63 10.19 -17.95
N THR A 101 12.87 11.28 -17.85
CA THR A 101 12.75 12.28 -18.92
C THR A 101 13.40 13.61 -18.50
N PRO A 102 14.24 14.22 -19.35
CA PRO A 102 14.80 15.55 -19.07
C PRO A 102 13.70 16.61 -18.90
N LYS A 103 13.82 17.47 -17.88
CA LYS A 103 12.92 18.62 -17.66
C LYS A 103 13.22 19.81 -18.57
N VAL A 104 14.39 19.83 -19.19
CA VAL A 104 14.84 20.91 -20.08
C VAL A 104 15.14 20.34 -21.46
N PRO A 105 14.86 21.10 -22.53
CA PRO A 105 15.18 20.65 -23.88
C PRO A 105 16.69 20.60 -24.10
N LEU A 106 17.16 19.61 -24.87
CA LEU A 106 18.56 19.46 -25.29
C LEU A 106 18.64 19.38 -26.83
N ARG A 107 18.23 20.46 -27.52
CA ARG A 107 18.01 20.43 -28.98
C ARG A 107 19.24 20.86 -29.79
N ASN A 108 20.11 21.66 -29.18
CA ASN A 108 21.22 22.29 -29.86
C ASN A 108 22.41 22.50 -28.91
N ARG A 109 23.52 23.00 -29.45
CA ARG A 109 24.76 23.24 -28.67
C ARG A 109 24.57 24.25 -27.55
N ASN A 110 23.73 25.28 -27.71
CA ASN A 110 23.49 26.28 -26.67
C ASN A 110 22.73 25.67 -25.49
N ASP A 111 21.68 24.87 -25.77
CA ASP A 111 20.94 24.13 -24.76
C ASP A 111 21.90 23.21 -23.97
N LEU A 112 22.75 22.45 -24.67
CA LEU A 112 23.75 21.56 -24.07
C LEU A 112 24.78 22.32 -23.22
N SER A 113 25.29 23.46 -23.70
CA SER A 113 26.29 24.25 -22.97
C SER A 113 25.76 24.92 -21.70
N MET A 114 24.44 25.09 -21.58
CA MET A 114 23.80 25.57 -20.35
C MET A 114 23.48 24.43 -19.38
N ALA A 115 22.93 23.32 -19.89
CA ALA A 115 22.56 22.17 -19.07
C ALA A 115 23.76 21.33 -18.61
N TYR A 116 24.86 21.37 -19.37
CA TYR A 116 26.09 20.65 -19.10
C TYR A 116 27.31 21.56 -19.27
N THR A 117 28.43 21.04 -19.75
CA THR A 117 29.66 21.80 -19.86
C THR A 117 29.60 22.87 -20.97
N PRO A 118 30.15 24.07 -20.72
CA PRO A 118 30.82 24.50 -19.48
C PRO A 118 29.87 25.12 -18.43
N GLY A 119 28.61 25.41 -18.78
CA GLY A 119 27.70 26.22 -17.95
C GLY A 119 27.39 25.65 -16.57
N VAL A 120 27.24 24.32 -16.46
CA VAL A 120 26.91 23.62 -15.21
C VAL A 120 27.93 23.86 -14.09
N ALA A 121 29.19 24.14 -14.42
CA ALA A 121 30.24 24.40 -13.43
C ALA A 121 29.90 25.60 -12.53
N ARG A 122 29.23 26.63 -13.07
CA ARG A 122 28.79 27.79 -12.26
C ARG A 122 27.72 27.42 -11.24
N VAL A 123 26.83 26.49 -11.59
CA VAL A 123 25.81 25.97 -10.67
C VAL A 123 26.46 25.13 -9.57
N CYS A 124 27.44 24.28 -9.92
CA CYS A 124 28.20 23.52 -8.94
C CYS A 124 28.93 24.43 -7.94
N MET A 125 29.61 25.49 -8.42
CA MET A 125 30.30 26.44 -7.55
C MET A 125 29.34 27.21 -6.65
N ALA A 126 28.17 27.61 -7.16
CA ALA A 126 27.15 28.28 -6.33
C ALA A 126 26.66 27.38 -5.19
N ILE A 127 26.48 26.07 -5.43
CA ILE A 127 26.11 25.12 -4.37
C ILE A 127 27.28 24.87 -3.40
N ALA A 128 28.53 24.85 -3.89
CA ALA A 128 29.70 24.73 -3.02
C ALA A 128 29.85 25.94 -2.08
N GLU A 129 29.51 27.14 -2.54
CA GLU A 129 29.48 28.37 -1.73
C GLU A 129 28.28 28.43 -0.78
N ASN A 130 27.12 27.90 -1.21
CA ASN A 130 25.88 27.87 -0.45
C ASN A 130 25.16 26.52 -0.58
N PRO A 131 25.42 25.53 0.31
CA PRO A 131 24.84 24.18 0.20
C PRO A 131 23.32 24.11 0.14
N ASP A 132 22.60 25.07 0.76
CA ASP A 132 21.14 25.13 0.73
C ASP A 132 20.58 25.32 -0.69
N ASP A 133 21.37 25.89 -1.61
CA ASP A 133 20.98 26.01 -3.02
C ASP A 133 20.85 24.66 -3.74
N ALA A 134 21.37 23.57 -3.18
CA ALA A 134 21.16 22.23 -3.73
C ALA A 134 19.66 21.93 -3.90
N ARG A 135 18.82 22.33 -2.93
CA ARG A 135 17.36 22.13 -3.01
C ARG A 135 16.70 23.02 -4.07
N ARG A 136 17.29 24.17 -4.41
CA ARG A 136 16.74 25.10 -5.40
C ARG A 136 17.19 24.78 -6.82
N LEU A 137 18.44 24.35 -6.98
CA LEU A 137 19.12 24.24 -8.26
C LEU A 137 19.25 22.81 -8.78
N THR A 138 18.80 21.81 -8.01
CA THR A 138 18.86 20.40 -8.39
C THR A 138 17.53 19.68 -8.21
N ILE A 139 17.50 18.41 -8.61
CA ILE A 139 16.36 17.52 -8.43
C ILE A 139 16.00 17.28 -6.95
N LYS A 140 16.94 17.52 -6.00
CA LYS A 140 16.72 17.39 -4.54
C LYS A 140 15.44 18.09 -4.06
N ARG A 141 15.00 19.14 -4.76
CA ARG A 141 13.73 19.84 -4.53
C ARG A 141 12.51 18.92 -4.42
N ASN A 142 12.48 17.87 -5.24
CA ASN A 142 11.27 17.11 -5.52
C ASN A 142 11.49 15.58 -5.55
N THR A 143 12.69 15.12 -5.21
CA THR A 143 13.05 13.70 -5.29
C THR A 143 12.95 13.00 -3.95
N VAL A 144 12.47 11.76 -3.97
CA VAL A 144 12.38 10.87 -2.79
C VAL A 144 13.05 9.54 -3.13
N ALA A 145 13.85 9.01 -2.21
CA ALA A 145 14.36 7.65 -2.34
C ALA A 145 13.34 6.67 -1.72
N VAL A 146 12.90 5.67 -2.48
CA VAL A 146 12.10 4.55 -1.95
C VAL A 146 13.06 3.43 -1.61
N VAL A 147 13.46 3.34 -0.35
CA VAL A 147 14.52 2.45 0.13
C VAL A 147 13.93 1.19 0.74
N THR A 148 14.47 0.04 0.35
CA THR A 148 14.11 -1.27 0.92
C THR A 148 15.33 -2.19 0.98
N ASP A 149 15.32 -3.19 1.86
CA ASP A 149 16.22 -4.35 1.83
C ASP A 149 15.53 -5.62 1.28
N GLY A 150 14.24 -5.53 0.95
CA GLY A 150 13.42 -6.65 0.48
C GLY A 150 13.13 -7.72 1.54
N SER A 151 13.25 -7.38 2.82
CA SER A 151 13.07 -8.34 3.93
C SER A 151 11.62 -8.56 4.35
N ALA A 152 10.69 -7.69 3.97
CA ALA A 152 9.27 -7.81 4.29
C ALA A 152 8.36 -7.37 3.13
N VAL A 153 8.61 -7.89 1.92
CA VAL A 153 7.88 -7.45 0.72
C VAL A 153 6.43 -7.92 0.75
N LEU A 154 5.49 -7.00 0.93
CA LEU A 154 4.05 -7.31 1.02
C LEU A 154 3.79 -8.42 2.07
N GLY A 155 2.95 -9.41 1.74
CA GLY A 155 2.78 -10.64 2.52
C GLY A 155 3.72 -11.79 2.12
N LEU A 156 4.74 -11.53 1.30
CA LEU A 156 5.66 -12.56 0.77
C LEU A 156 6.87 -12.81 1.68
N GLY A 157 7.13 -11.90 2.62
CA GLY A 157 8.26 -11.99 3.53
C GLY A 157 9.58 -11.59 2.88
N ASN A 158 10.67 -12.24 3.33
CA ASN A 158 12.02 -11.92 2.87
C ASN A 158 12.32 -12.64 1.54
N ILE A 159 12.20 -11.90 0.44
CA ILE A 159 12.47 -12.38 -0.92
C ILE A 159 13.67 -11.68 -1.56
N GLY A 160 14.32 -10.78 -0.81
CA GLY A 160 15.51 -10.06 -1.22
C GLY A 160 15.25 -8.84 -2.11
N PRO A 161 16.28 -8.00 -2.29
CA PRO A 161 16.16 -6.67 -2.91
C PRO A 161 15.75 -6.72 -4.38
N ALA A 162 16.25 -7.69 -5.15
CA ALA A 162 15.95 -7.81 -6.57
C ALA A 162 14.47 -8.15 -6.81
N ALA A 163 13.90 -9.03 -5.98
CA ALA A 163 12.49 -9.40 -6.06
C ALA A 163 11.56 -8.30 -5.50
N ALA A 164 12.08 -7.39 -4.66
CA ALA A 164 11.36 -6.22 -4.17
C ALA A 164 11.24 -5.09 -5.23
N MET A 165 12.17 -5.03 -6.19
CA MET A 165 12.24 -3.94 -7.19
C MET A 165 10.91 -3.64 -7.90
N PRO A 166 10.10 -4.62 -8.34
CA PRO A 166 8.81 -4.35 -8.95
C PRO A 166 7.85 -3.59 -8.04
N VAL A 167 7.86 -3.84 -6.73
CA VAL A 167 7.03 -3.12 -5.75
C VAL A 167 7.55 -1.68 -5.59
N MET A 168 8.87 -1.51 -5.46
CA MET A 168 9.49 -0.19 -5.28
C MET A 168 9.30 0.74 -6.50
N GLU A 169 9.41 0.20 -7.72
CA GLU A 169 9.04 0.93 -8.93
C GLU A 169 7.56 1.32 -8.94
N GLY A 170 6.68 0.44 -8.45
CA GLY A 170 5.25 0.72 -8.30
C GLY A 170 5.01 1.89 -7.36
N LYS A 171 5.65 1.88 -6.18
CA LYS A 171 5.62 3.01 -5.23
C LYS A 171 6.11 4.30 -5.86
N ALA A 172 7.22 4.26 -6.59
CA ALA A 172 7.75 5.43 -7.28
C ALA A 172 6.77 5.99 -8.34
N ALA A 173 6.11 5.12 -9.10
CA ALA A 173 5.07 5.52 -10.05
C ALA A 173 3.85 6.16 -9.34
N LEU A 174 3.46 5.65 -8.18
CA LEU A 174 2.35 6.18 -7.38
C LEU A 174 2.69 7.55 -6.77
N PHE A 175 3.92 7.73 -6.26
CA PHE A 175 4.45 9.05 -5.86
C PHE A 175 4.30 10.07 -6.98
N LYS A 176 4.70 9.69 -8.21
CA LYS A 176 4.60 10.59 -9.35
C LYS A 176 3.16 10.88 -9.73
N LYS A 177 2.31 9.85 -9.82
CA LYS A 177 0.92 9.97 -10.28
C LYS A 177 0.06 10.80 -9.34
N PHE A 178 0.20 10.61 -8.03
CA PHE A 178 -0.71 11.18 -7.04
C PHE A 178 -0.11 12.39 -6.29
N GLY A 179 1.21 12.43 -6.12
CA GLY A 179 1.89 13.51 -5.39
C GLY A 179 2.73 14.44 -6.26
N ASP A 180 2.89 14.17 -7.56
CA ASP A 180 3.89 14.80 -8.42
C ASP A 180 5.29 14.82 -7.78
N VAL A 181 5.65 13.73 -7.11
CA VAL A 181 6.95 13.51 -6.47
C VAL A 181 7.82 12.63 -7.37
N ASP A 182 9.04 13.07 -7.64
CA ASP A 182 9.99 12.34 -8.49
C ASP A 182 10.71 11.27 -7.65
N ALA A 183 10.04 10.16 -7.38
CA ALA A 183 10.58 9.08 -6.54
C ALA A 183 11.46 8.10 -7.34
N TRP A 184 12.46 7.51 -6.68
CA TRP A 184 13.35 6.51 -7.29
C TRP A 184 13.56 5.29 -6.37
N PRO A 185 13.43 4.05 -6.88
CA PRO A 185 13.64 2.84 -6.08
C PRO A 185 15.12 2.62 -5.75
N VAL A 186 15.40 2.25 -4.51
CA VAL A 186 16.74 1.95 -3.97
C VAL A 186 16.65 0.65 -3.16
N CYS A 187 16.79 -0.50 -3.84
CA CYS A 187 16.84 -1.81 -3.17
C CYS A 187 18.29 -2.13 -2.77
N LEU A 188 18.53 -2.29 -1.46
CA LEU A 188 19.86 -2.54 -0.90
C LEU A 188 20.09 -4.04 -0.71
N ASP A 189 21.21 -4.54 -1.21
CA ASP A 189 21.65 -5.93 -1.01
C ASP A 189 22.43 -6.11 0.29
N THR A 190 21.82 -5.65 1.38
CA THR A 190 22.27 -5.84 2.76
C THR A 190 21.07 -5.76 3.70
N GLN A 191 21.09 -6.55 4.76
CA GLN A 191 20.08 -6.52 5.83
C GLN A 191 20.70 -6.13 7.18
N ASP A 192 21.98 -5.71 7.16
CA ASP A 192 22.67 -5.16 8.31
C ASP A 192 22.19 -3.73 8.58
N THR A 193 21.74 -3.47 9.80
CA THR A 193 21.18 -2.18 10.20
C THR A 193 22.20 -1.04 10.03
N ASP A 194 23.46 -1.25 10.43
CA ASP A 194 24.50 -0.22 10.34
C ASP A 194 24.83 0.12 8.89
N GLU A 195 24.96 -0.90 8.03
CA GLU A 195 25.21 -0.73 6.61
C GLU A 195 24.06 0.01 5.93
N ILE A 196 22.81 -0.37 6.19
CA ILE A 196 21.63 0.33 5.64
C ILE A 196 21.66 1.81 6.05
N VAL A 197 21.80 2.10 7.35
CA VAL A 197 21.83 3.48 7.86
C VAL A 197 22.96 4.29 7.21
N ASN A 198 24.15 3.69 7.07
CA ASN A 198 25.31 4.34 6.46
C ASN A 198 25.13 4.60 4.96
N ILE A 199 24.61 3.63 4.22
CA ILE A 199 24.37 3.76 2.78
C ILE A 199 23.30 4.83 2.52
N VAL A 200 22.17 4.78 3.22
CA VAL A 200 21.09 5.75 3.04
C VAL A 200 21.57 7.16 3.39
N ALA A 201 22.34 7.31 4.47
CA ALA A 201 22.91 8.60 4.83
C ALA A 201 23.90 9.14 3.79
N ALA A 202 24.69 8.28 3.16
CA ALA A 202 25.58 8.68 2.07
C ALA A 202 24.83 9.10 0.79
N LEU A 203 23.63 8.54 0.56
CA LEU A 203 22.78 8.86 -0.59
C LEU A 203 21.92 10.13 -0.38
N ALA A 204 21.65 10.50 0.87
CA ALA A 204 20.78 11.60 1.27
C ALA A 204 21.03 12.97 0.58
N PRO A 205 22.27 13.37 0.21
CA PRO A 205 22.50 14.62 -0.51
C PRO A 205 21.66 14.77 -1.78
N THR A 206 21.31 13.68 -2.47
CA THR A 206 20.53 13.68 -3.72
C THR A 206 19.03 13.92 -3.51
N TYR A 207 18.50 13.58 -2.34
CA TYR A 207 17.06 13.47 -2.10
C TYR A 207 16.52 14.57 -1.18
N GLY A 208 15.25 14.92 -1.37
CA GLY A 208 14.48 15.81 -0.50
C GLY A 208 13.74 15.08 0.63
N GLY A 209 13.74 13.75 0.60
CA GLY A 209 13.19 12.87 1.64
C GLY A 209 13.49 11.40 1.37
N ILE A 210 13.36 10.57 2.39
CA ILE A 210 13.56 9.11 2.33
C ILE A 210 12.26 8.41 2.72
N ASN A 211 11.76 7.55 1.86
CA ASN A 211 10.65 6.65 2.13
C ASN A 211 11.21 5.24 2.37
N LEU A 212 11.18 4.76 3.61
CA LEU A 212 11.52 3.38 3.95
C LEU A 212 10.33 2.46 3.66
N GLU A 213 10.61 1.28 3.12
CA GLU A 213 9.59 0.39 2.59
C GLU A 213 9.96 -1.09 2.73
N ASP A 214 9.00 -1.94 3.10
CA ASP A 214 9.13 -3.39 3.11
C ASP A 214 10.38 -3.90 3.89
N ILE A 215 10.72 -3.24 5.01
CA ILE A 215 11.81 -3.62 5.92
C ILE A 215 11.22 -4.31 7.16
N ALA A 216 11.72 -5.49 7.49
CA ALA A 216 11.19 -6.29 8.59
C ALA A 216 11.39 -5.64 9.96
N ALA A 217 10.37 -5.76 10.82
CA ALA A 217 10.50 -5.52 12.24
C ALA A 217 11.40 -6.61 12.90
N PRO A 218 12.14 -6.29 13.98
CA PRO A 218 12.21 -4.99 14.64
C PRO A 218 13.21 -3.99 14.02
N ARG A 219 14.03 -4.40 13.04
CA ARG A 219 15.12 -3.56 12.49
C ARG A 219 14.63 -2.25 11.89
N CYS A 220 13.46 -2.27 11.23
CA CYS A 220 12.86 -1.07 10.66
C CYS A 220 12.74 0.10 11.64
N PHE A 221 12.46 -0.16 12.92
CA PHE A 221 12.34 0.87 13.96
C PHE A 221 13.68 1.54 14.25
N GLU A 222 14.74 0.75 14.41
CA GLU A 222 16.09 1.26 14.68
C GLU A 222 16.64 2.02 13.46
N ILE A 223 16.45 1.46 12.25
CA ILE A 223 16.87 2.08 11.00
C ILE A 223 16.20 3.45 10.85
N GLU A 224 14.88 3.53 11.03
CA GLU A 224 14.15 4.79 10.93
C GLU A 224 14.63 5.79 11.98
N ALA A 225 14.70 5.40 13.25
CA ALA A 225 15.10 6.29 14.33
C ALA A 225 16.50 6.89 14.09
N ARG A 226 17.48 6.07 13.73
CA ARG A 226 18.86 6.50 13.47
C ARG A 226 18.99 7.37 12.23
N LEU A 227 18.19 7.10 11.18
CA LEU A 227 18.16 7.94 9.99
C LEU A 227 17.52 9.30 10.27
N ARG A 228 16.43 9.34 11.04
CA ARG A 228 15.80 10.60 11.45
C ARG A 228 16.71 11.47 12.32
N GLU A 229 17.50 10.86 13.20
CA GLU A 229 18.49 11.58 14.01
C GLU A 229 19.65 12.14 13.16
N ARG A 230 20.09 11.38 12.15
CA ARG A 230 21.29 11.67 11.37
C ARG A 230 21.05 12.62 10.18
N LEU A 231 19.85 12.65 9.63
CA LEU A 231 19.55 13.35 8.37
C LEU A 231 18.83 14.69 8.60
N ASP A 232 19.05 15.62 7.67
CA ASP A 232 18.40 16.93 7.62
C ASP A 232 17.20 16.97 6.67
N ILE A 233 16.71 15.80 6.28
CA ILE A 233 15.56 15.57 5.41
C ILE A 233 14.61 14.57 6.07
N PRO A 234 13.29 14.65 5.81
CA PRO A 234 12.32 13.75 6.41
C PRO A 234 12.57 12.30 6.01
N VAL A 235 12.49 11.41 6.98
CA VAL A 235 12.51 9.95 6.81
C VAL A 235 11.19 9.39 7.31
N PHE A 236 10.49 8.69 6.44
CA PHE A 236 9.14 8.17 6.68
C PHE A 236 9.08 6.71 6.28
N HIS A 237 8.65 5.85 7.19
CA HIS A 237 8.38 4.44 6.88
C HIS A 237 6.91 4.24 6.54
N ASP A 238 6.58 3.89 5.30
CA ASP A 238 5.18 3.86 4.85
C ASP A 238 4.38 2.73 5.50
N ASP A 239 4.95 1.53 5.63
CA ASP A 239 4.26 0.40 6.28
C ASP A 239 3.92 0.67 7.75
N GLN A 240 4.67 1.54 8.42
CA GLN A 240 4.36 2.01 9.78
C GLN A 240 3.33 3.14 9.72
N HIS A 241 3.79 4.30 9.28
CA HIS A 241 3.09 5.56 9.50
C HIS A 241 2.02 5.82 8.45
N GLY A 242 2.25 5.41 7.21
CA GLY A 242 1.25 5.46 6.15
C GLY A 242 0.03 4.62 6.52
N THR A 243 0.26 3.39 6.97
CA THR A 243 -0.80 2.51 7.46
C THR A 243 -1.56 3.14 8.63
N ALA A 244 -0.84 3.65 9.65
CA ALA A 244 -1.45 4.28 10.81
C ALA A 244 -2.34 5.48 10.45
N ILE A 245 -1.86 6.35 9.55
CA ILE A 245 -2.60 7.53 9.08
C ILE A 245 -3.92 7.13 8.42
N VAL A 246 -3.91 6.16 7.50
CA VAL A 246 -5.12 5.75 6.77
C VAL A 246 -6.08 4.97 7.68
N VAL A 247 -5.57 4.15 8.60
CA VAL A 247 -6.38 3.47 9.61
C VAL A 247 -7.09 4.47 10.51
N LEU A 248 -6.39 5.48 11.02
CA LEU A 248 -7.01 6.53 11.84
C LEU A 248 -8.06 7.31 11.04
N ALA A 249 -7.80 7.64 9.78
CA ALA A 249 -8.75 8.33 8.90
C ALA A 249 -10.05 7.52 8.72
N ALA A 250 -9.91 6.24 8.37
CA ALA A 250 -11.04 5.34 8.19
C ALA A 250 -11.81 5.11 9.51
N LEU A 251 -11.10 4.92 10.62
CA LEU A 251 -11.72 4.72 11.94
C LEU A 251 -12.49 5.96 12.39
N THR A 252 -11.96 7.16 12.15
CA THR A 252 -12.63 8.42 12.45
C THR A 252 -14.02 8.47 11.79
N ASN A 253 -14.08 8.13 10.50
CA ASN A 253 -15.35 8.09 9.76
C ASN A 253 -16.24 6.90 10.17
N ALA A 254 -15.66 5.73 10.45
CA ALA A 254 -16.42 4.58 10.94
C ALA A 254 -17.13 4.89 12.27
N LEU A 255 -16.43 5.54 13.20
CA LEU A 255 -17.00 5.96 14.48
C LEU A 255 -18.10 7.01 14.32
N ARG A 256 -17.96 7.96 13.38
CA ARG A 256 -19.04 8.90 13.00
C ARG A 256 -20.30 8.15 12.53
N VAL A 257 -20.15 7.09 11.74
CA VAL A 257 -21.27 6.28 11.22
C VAL A 257 -21.99 5.51 12.32
N VAL A 258 -21.26 4.90 13.26
CA VAL A 258 -21.86 4.14 14.36
C VAL A 258 -22.21 5.00 15.59
N GLY A 259 -21.92 6.30 15.56
CA GLY A 259 -22.23 7.25 16.64
C GLY A 259 -21.44 7.01 17.92
N LYS A 260 -20.16 6.64 17.81
CA LYS A 260 -19.25 6.40 18.95
C LYS A 260 -18.15 7.47 19.01
N GLU A 261 -17.68 7.76 20.21
CA GLU A 261 -16.57 8.68 20.47
C GLU A 261 -15.28 7.91 20.75
N PHE A 262 -14.12 8.38 20.28
CA PHE A 262 -12.83 7.69 20.43
C PHE A 262 -12.53 7.26 21.87
N ARG A 263 -12.76 8.15 22.84
CA ARG A 263 -12.45 7.91 24.26
C ARG A 263 -13.26 6.78 24.91
N ASP A 264 -14.39 6.42 24.31
CA ASP A 264 -15.33 5.42 24.83
C ASP A 264 -15.17 4.07 24.09
N VAL A 265 -14.25 3.99 23.12
CA VAL A 265 -13.99 2.81 22.28
C VAL A 265 -12.93 1.92 22.91
N ARG A 266 -13.20 0.60 22.94
CA ARG A 266 -12.17 -0.42 23.12
C ARG A 266 -11.85 -1.11 21.79
N ALA A 267 -10.60 -1.05 21.38
CA ALA A 267 -10.10 -1.73 20.19
C ALA A 267 -9.28 -2.97 20.54
N THR A 268 -9.37 -4.01 19.72
CA THR A 268 -8.45 -5.16 19.73
C THR A 268 -7.63 -5.09 18.46
N ILE A 269 -6.30 -5.02 18.61
CA ILE A 269 -5.38 -4.87 17.48
C ILE A 269 -4.47 -6.08 17.41
N VAL A 270 -4.47 -6.76 16.26
CA VAL A 270 -3.69 -7.99 16.05
C VAL A 270 -2.53 -7.75 15.11
N GLY A 271 -1.34 -8.17 15.55
CA GLY A 271 -0.07 -8.00 14.85
C GLY A 271 0.72 -6.84 15.46
N CYS A 272 1.64 -7.14 16.37
CA CYS A 272 2.43 -6.13 17.10
C CYS A 272 3.76 -5.79 16.38
N GLY A 273 3.79 -5.92 15.05
CA GLY A 273 4.89 -5.50 14.21
C GLY A 273 4.92 -3.99 13.93
N ALA A 274 5.58 -3.62 12.83
CA ALA A 274 5.73 -2.24 12.35
C ALA A 274 4.39 -1.47 12.28
N ALA A 275 3.46 -1.96 11.45
CA ALA A 275 2.15 -1.34 11.24
C ALA A 275 1.32 -1.26 12.52
N GLY A 276 1.16 -2.37 13.25
CA GLY A 276 0.31 -2.42 14.44
C GLY A 276 0.81 -1.51 15.55
N THR A 277 2.12 -1.47 15.78
CA THR A 277 2.73 -0.56 16.77
C THR A 277 2.47 0.90 16.42
N ALA A 278 2.63 1.29 15.15
CA ALA A 278 2.37 2.65 14.69
C ALA A 278 0.89 3.03 14.77
N ILE A 279 -0.02 2.11 14.40
CA ILE A 279 -1.47 2.29 14.55
C ILE A 279 -1.81 2.54 16.02
N MET A 280 -1.35 1.68 16.94
CA MET A 280 -1.63 1.80 18.38
C MET A 280 -1.20 3.15 18.95
N ARG A 281 0.03 3.57 18.64
CA ARG A 281 0.57 4.88 19.07
C ARG A 281 -0.26 6.04 18.54
N LEU A 282 -0.61 6.03 17.25
CA LEU A 282 -1.36 7.13 16.65
C LEU A 282 -2.81 7.18 17.15
N LEU A 283 -3.45 6.04 17.38
CA LEU A 283 -4.80 5.97 17.97
C LEU A 283 -4.80 6.45 19.43
N GLU A 284 -3.77 6.13 20.21
CA GLU A 284 -3.58 6.68 21.55
C GLU A 284 -3.47 8.22 21.52
N LYS A 285 -2.66 8.76 20.60
CA LYS A 285 -2.56 10.21 20.38
C LYS A 285 -3.88 10.85 19.96
N ALA A 286 -4.70 10.14 19.19
CA ALA A 286 -6.06 10.55 18.83
C ALA A 286 -7.07 10.45 19.99
N GLY A 287 -6.68 9.85 21.12
CA GLY A 287 -7.49 9.78 22.34
C GLY A 287 -8.42 8.57 22.41
N ILE A 288 -8.03 7.43 21.82
CA ILE A 288 -8.78 6.18 21.95
C ILE A 288 -8.89 5.73 23.41
N GLY A 289 -10.03 5.13 23.76
CA GLY A 289 -10.34 4.70 25.13
C GLY A 289 -9.43 3.60 25.65
N ASP A 290 -9.36 2.45 24.97
CA ASP A 290 -8.51 1.33 25.37
C ASP A 290 -8.12 0.50 24.14
N ILE A 291 -6.95 -0.13 24.20
CA ILE A 291 -6.46 -1.03 23.16
C ILE A 291 -5.98 -2.32 23.82
N ILE A 292 -6.42 -3.47 23.32
CA ILE A 292 -5.84 -4.77 23.65
C ILE A 292 -4.93 -5.20 22.48
N PRO A 293 -3.60 -5.05 22.60
CA PRO A 293 -2.64 -5.63 21.66
C PRO A 293 -2.66 -7.16 21.74
N VAL A 294 -2.73 -7.82 20.59
CA VAL A 294 -2.66 -9.28 20.48
C VAL A 294 -1.60 -9.65 19.46
N ASP A 295 -0.74 -10.60 19.81
CA ASP A 295 0.18 -11.24 18.88
C ASP A 295 -0.04 -12.77 18.87
N ARG A 296 0.87 -13.51 18.24
CA ARG A 296 0.79 -14.96 18.02
C ARG A 296 0.51 -15.76 19.30
N ASP A 297 1.08 -15.33 20.42
CA ASP A 297 0.98 -16.04 21.70
C ASP A 297 -0.18 -15.56 22.60
N GLY A 298 -1.01 -14.62 22.10
CA GLY A 298 -2.15 -14.06 22.81
C GLY A 298 -2.03 -12.56 23.06
N ALA A 299 -2.87 -12.05 23.97
CA ALA A 299 -2.85 -10.64 24.35
C ALA A 299 -1.54 -10.27 25.06
N LEU A 300 -0.92 -9.14 24.66
CA LEU A 300 0.24 -8.61 25.37
C LEU A 300 -0.24 -7.93 26.65
N HIS A 301 0.41 -8.24 27.77
CA HIS A 301 0.01 -7.80 29.10
C HIS A 301 1.24 -7.54 29.97
N SER A 302 1.09 -6.85 31.09
CA SER A 302 2.20 -6.34 31.90
C SER A 302 3.05 -7.44 32.56
N GLY A 303 2.44 -8.60 32.82
CA GLY A 303 3.10 -9.78 33.40
C GLY A 303 3.79 -10.71 32.39
N MET A 304 3.85 -10.37 31.10
CA MET A 304 4.44 -11.25 30.09
C MET A 304 5.97 -11.29 30.17
N GLU A 305 6.56 -12.48 30.00
CA GLU A 305 8.00 -12.64 29.80
C GLU A 305 8.31 -12.60 28.30
N THR A 306 9.04 -11.59 27.84
CA THR A 306 9.47 -11.46 26.45
C THR A 306 10.80 -10.73 26.35
N GLU A 307 11.67 -11.14 25.43
CA GLU A 307 12.90 -10.42 25.07
C GLU A 307 12.64 -9.28 24.08
N ASN A 308 11.45 -9.21 23.49
CA ASN A 308 11.07 -8.15 22.56
C ASN A 308 10.65 -6.90 23.34
N GLU A 309 11.51 -5.88 23.35
CA GLU A 309 11.26 -4.61 24.04
C GLU A 309 9.98 -3.91 23.56
N THR A 310 9.62 -4.05 22.28
CA THR A 310 8.38 -3.47 21.73
C THR A 310 7.17 -4.16 22.33
N HIS A 311 7.18 -5.49 22.42
CA HIS A 311 6.07 -6.25 23.02
C HIS A 311 5.92 -5.92 24.51
N ARG A 312 7.04 -5.85 25.24
CA ARG A 312 7.05 -5.47 26.65
C ARG A 312 6.47 -4.06 26.85
N TRP A 313 6.85 -3.11 26.00
CA TRP A 313 6.31 -1.76 26.03
C TRP A 313 4.81 -1.74 25.75
N LEU A 314 4.35 -2.42 24.69
CA LEU A 314 2.93 -2.51 24.33
C LEU A 314 2.07 -3.12 25.45
N GLY A 315 2.51 -4.23 26.04
CA GLY A 315 1.79 -4.90 27.13
C GLY A 315 1.73 -4.08 28.43
N THR A 316 2.66 -3.14 28.62
CA THR A 316 2.68 -2.24 29.80
C THR A 316 1.93 -0.93 29.56
N HIS A 317 1.88 -0.45 28.32
CA HIS A 317 1.29 0.85 27.98
C HIS A 317 -0.19 0.75 27.62
N PHE A 318 -0.59 -0.35 26.99
CA PHE A 318 -1.97 -0.64 26.60
C PHE A 318 -2.59 -1.69 27.52
N ASN A 319 -3.73 -2.24 27.12
CA ASN A 319 -4.44 -3.29 27.83
C ASN A 319 -4.80 -2.91 29.26
N LYS A 320 -5.67 -1.90 29.43
CA LYS A 320 -5.97 -1.31 30.76
C LYS A 320 -6.43 -2.30 31.83
N ASN A 321 -7.03 -3.42 31.40
CA ASN A 321 -7.53 -4.46 32.29
C ASN A 321 -6.59 -5.67 32.41
N ASP A 322 -5.38 -5.58 31.86
CA ASP A 322 -4.33 -6.62 31.89
C ASP A 322 -4.85 -7.98 31.42
N TYR A 323 -5.67 -8.00 30.36
CA TYR A 323 -6.20 -9.23 29.79
C TYR A 323 -5.07 -10.09 29.21
N SER A 324 -4.96 -11.34 29.64
CA SER A 324 -3.85 -12.24 29.28
C SER A 324 -4.30 -13.49 28.49
N GLY A 325 -5.46 -13.43 27.84
CA GLY A 325 -6.04 -14.57 27.11
C GLY A 325 -5.81 -14.51 25.60
N ASP A 326 -6.65 -15.24 24.86
CA ASP A 326 -6.53 -15.38 23.40
C ASP A 326 -7.27 -14.26 22.63
N LEU A 327 -7.17 -14.31 21.30
CA LEU A 327 -7.84 -13.35 20.43
C LEU A 327 -9.38 -13.38 20.61
N SER A 328 -9.98 -14.58 20.75
CA SER A 328 -11.44 -14.71 20.85
C SER A 328 -11.97 -14.00 22.09
N GLY A 329 -11.27 -14.05 23.22
CA GLY A 329 -11.69 -13.33 24.41
C GLY A 329 -11.32 -11.84 24.36
N ALA A 330 -10.21 -11.48 23.71
CA ALA A 330 -9.83 -10.07 23.53
C ALA A 330 -10.88 -9.27 22.73
N VAL A 331 -11.54 -9.88 21.74
CA VAL A 331 -12.59 -9.21 20.95
C VAL A 331 -13.97 -9.21 21.60
N GLU A 332 -14.20 -10.00 22.66
CA GLU A 332 -15.51 -10.11 23.30
C GLU A 332 -15.92 -8.79 23.98
N GLY A 333 -16.91 -8.11 23.42
CA GLY A 333 -17.33 -6.76 23.84
C GLY A 333 -16.43 -5.62 23.34
N ALA A 334 -15.50 -5.88 22.41
CA ALA A 334 -14.72 -4.81 21.77
C ALA A 334 -15.57 -4.07 20.72
N ASP A 335 -15.37 -2.77 20.54
CA ASP A 335 -16.05 -1.99 19.52
C ASP A 335 -15.40 -2.13 18.15
N VAL A 336 -14.08 -2.31 18.15
CA VAL A 336 -13.23 -2.25 16.96
C VAL A 336 -12.27 -3.43 16.97
N PHE A 337 -12.15 -4.10 15.83
CA PHE A 337 -11.06 -5.02 15.54
C PHE A 337 -10.21 -4.44 14.41
N ILE A 338 -8.89 -4.41 14.58
CA ILE A 338 -7.93 -4.06 13.53
C ILE A 338 -6.89 -5.17 13.41
N GLY A 339 -6.88 -5.87 12.28
CA GLY A 339 -5.89 -6.88 11.96
C GLY A 339 -4.89 -6.37 10.94
N VAL A 340 -3.59 -6.54 11.23
CA VAL A 340 -2.47 -6.27 10.32
C VAL A 340 -1.45 -7.43 10.37
N SER A 341 -1.95 -8.66 10.35
CA SER A 341 -1.19 -9.86 10.72
C SER A 341 -1.31 -11.00 9.72
N ALA A 342 -2.06 -12.05 10.06
CA ALA A 342 -2.13 -13.33 9.36
C ALA A 342 -3.56 -13.64 8.90
N PRO A 343 -3.73 -14.39 7.81
CA PRO A 343 -5.04 -14.69 7.25
C PRO A 343 -5.86 -15.65 8.14
N ASN A 344 -7.19 -15.50 8.11
CA ASN A 344 -8.18 -16.44 8.69
C ASN A 344 -8.01 -16.73 10.20
N ILE A 345 -7.57 -15.75 10.99
CA ILE A 345 -7.38 -15.87 12.44
C ILE A 345 -8.62 -15.46 13.25
N LEU A 346 -9.53 -14.68 12.67
CA LEU A 346 -10.76 -14.22 13.30
C LEU A 346 -11.98 -14.91 12.67
N LYS A 347 -12.91 -15.42 13.50
CA LYS A 347 -14.11 -16.12 13.03
C LYS A 347 -15.34 -15.23 13.16
N GLY A 348 -16.37 -15.49 12.36
CA GLY A 348 -17.65 -14.79 12.47
C GLY A 348 -18.30 -14.94 13.86
N SER A 349 -18.09 -16.09 14.53
CA SER A 349 -18.53 -16.31 15.91
C SER A 349 -17.88 -15.36 16.92
N ASP A 350 -16.69 -14.85 16.61
CA ASP A 350 -15.94 -13.93 17.48
C ASP A 350 -16.46 -12.51 17.25
N VAL A 351 -16.70 -12.13 16.00
CA VAL A 351 -17.36 -10.85 15.64
C VAL A 351 -18.77 -10.77 16.24
N ALA A 352 -19.51 -11.87 16.30
CA ALA A 352 -20.83 -11.93 16.92
C ALA A 352 -20.84 -11.62 18.42
N LYS A 353 -19.68 -11.75 19.11
CA LYS A 353 -19.51 -11.44 20.54
C LYS A 353 -18.97 -10.04 20.78
N MET A 354 -18.65 -9.28 19.74
CA MET A 354 -18.21 -7.89 19.87
C MET A 354 -19.34 -6.98 20.38
N ALA A 355 -19.00 -5.74 20.71
CA ALA A 355 -20.00 -4.75 21.11
C ALA A 355 -21.02 -4.47 19.99
N LYS A 356 -22.10 -3.77 20.35
CA LYS A 356 -23.13 -3.34 19.38
C LYS A 356 -22.49 -2.50 18.27
N ASP A 357 -22.93 -2.73 17.04
CA ASP A 357 -22.44 -2.05 15.83
C ASP A 357 -20.89 -2.16 15.69
N PRO A 358 -20.34 -3.38 15.58
CA PRO A 358 -18.89 -3.56 15.61
C PRO A 358 -18.25 -3.14 14.29
N ILE A 359 -17.02 -2.62 14.39
CA ILE A 359 -16.17 -2.22 13.27
C ILE A 359 -15.05 -3.25 13.10
N VAL A 360 -14.89 -3.80 11.90
CA VAL A 360 -13.87 -4.81 11.58
C VAL A 360 -12.99 -4.32 10.44
N PHE A 361 -11.74 -4.03 10.73
CA PHE A 361 -10.70 -3.74 9.73
C PHE A 361 -9.78 -4.96 9.62
N ALA A 362 -9.90 -5.72 8.53
CA ALA A 362 -9.08 -6.91 8.26
C ALA A 362 -8.11 -6.61 7.12
N LEU A 363 -6.89 -6.17 7.46
CA LEU A 363 -5.98 -5.48 6.54
C LEU A 363 -4.83 -6.36 6.04
N ALA A 364 -4.72 -7.62 6.49
CA ALA A 364 -3.75 -8.55 5.93
C ALA A 364 -3.97 -8.74 4.42
N ASN A 365 -2.85 -8.81 3.68
CA ASN A 365 -2.83 -9.04 2.23
C ASN A 365 -2.02 -10.30 1.91
N PRO A 366 -2.38 -11.08 0.87
CA PRO A 366 -3.58 -10.90 0.01
C PRO A 366 -4.89 -11.42 0.64
N ASP A 367 -4.77 -12.25 1.68
CA ASP A 367 -5.89 -12.87 2.39
C ASP A 367 -6.06 -12.19 3.76
N PRO A 368 -7.26 -11.63 4.07
CA PRO A 368 -7.50 -10.94 5.34
C PRO A 368 -7.63 -11.88 6.55
N GLU A 369 -7.60 -11.31 7.75
CA GLU A 369 -7.81 -11.99 9.03
C GLU A 369 -9.15 -12.73 9.13
N ILE A 370 -10.17 -12.23 8.41
CA ILE A 370 -11.49 -12.83 8.27
C ILE A 370 -12.04 -12.52 6.88
N SER A 371 -12.80 -13.44 6.29
CA SER A 371 -13.50 -13.16 5.03
C SER A 371 -14.44 -11.97 5.19
N PRO A 372 -14.43 -10.97 4.28
CA PRO A 372 -15.32 -9.81 4.35
C PRO A 372 -16.80 -10.21 4.39
N THR A 373 -17.17 -11.24 3.64
CA THR A 373 -18.53 -11.80 3.60
C THR A 373 -18.94 -12.43 4.93
N GLU A 374 -17.99 -12.99 5.68
CA GLU A 374 -18.26 -13.56 7.00
C GLU A 374 -18.36 -12.46 8.06
N ALA A 375 -17.44 -11.49 8.04
CA ALA A 375 -17.46 -10.33 8.93
C ALA A 375 -18.75 -9.51 8.78
N ALA A 376 -19.18 -9.24 7.54
CA ALA A 376 -20.36 -8.43 7.23
C ALA A 376 -21.69 -9.04 7.72
N ARG A 377 -21.71 -10.30 8.16
CA ARG A 377 -22.90 -10.91 8.80
C ARG A 377 -23.16 -10.35 10.19
N TYR A 378 -22.12 -9.80 10.83
CA TYR A 378 -22.15 -9.41 12.24
C TYR A 378 -21.65 -7.97 12.46
N ALA A 379 -20.71 -7.50 11.65
CA ALA A 379 -20.13 -6.16 11.71
C ALA A 379 -21.04 -5.12 11.04
N ALA A 380 -21.14 -3.95 11.65
CA ALA A 380 -21.78 -2.79 11.04
C ALA A 380 -20.91 -2.21 9.90
N ILE A 381 -19.59 -2.28 10.05
CA ILE A 381 -18.62 -1.75 9.09
C ILE A 381 -17.49 -2.77 8.91
N VAL A 382 -17.18 -3.07 7.66
CA VAL A 382 -16.04 -3.90 7.27
C VAL A 382 -15.13 -3.09 6.34
N ALA A 383 -13.83 -3.14 6.58
CA ALA A 383 -12.80 -2.57 5.72
C ALA A 383 -11.66 -3.57 5.51
N THR A 384 -10.99 -3.50 4.36
CA THR A 384 -9.87 -4.39 4.03
C THR A 384 -8.75 -3.65 3.30
N GLY A 385 -7.61 -4.30 3.12
CA GLY A 385 -6.55 -3.80 2.21
C GLY A 385 -6.85 -4.00 0.72
N ARG A 386 -7.88 -4.77 0.37
CA ARG A 386 -8.12 -5.22 -0.99
C ARG A 386 -8.93 -4.20 -1.81
N SER A 387 -8.57 -4.05 -3.08
CA SER A 387 -9.22 -3.12 -4.01
C SER A 387 -10.55 -3.60 -4.58
N ASP A 388 -10.86 -4.89 -4.44
CA ASP A 388 -12.12 -5.50 -4.89
C ASP A 388 -13.24 -5.39 -3.85
N GLN A 389 -13.00 -4.76 -2.69
CA GLN A 389 -13.96 -4.60 -1.60
C GLN A 389 -14.29 -3.12 -1.33
N PRO A 390 -15.49 -2.81 -0.79
CA PRO A 390 -15.75 -1.50 -0.22
C PRO A 390 -14.76 -1.16 0.90
N ASN A 391 -14.58 0.14 1.17
CA ASN A 391 -13.69 0.63 2.22
C ASN A 391 -12.25 0.07 2.14
N GLN A 392 -11.61 0.21 0.97
CA GLN A 392 -10.20 -0.14 0.85
C GLN A 392 -9.32 0.82 1.67
N ILE A 393 -8.67 0.30 2.71
CA ILE A 393 -7.64 1.01 3.47
C ILE A 393 -6.30 0.75 2.78
N ASN A 394 -5.73 1.79 2.18
CA ASN A 394 -4.51 1.70 1.40
C ASN A 394 -3.61 2.94 1.62
N ASN A 395 -2.34 2.69 1.90
CA ASN A 395 -1.33 3.72 2.21
C ASN A 395 -1.13 4.75 1.09
N VAL A 396 -1.53 4.43 -0.15
CA VAL A 396 -1.58 5.36 -1.29
C VAL A 396 -2.38 6.63 -0.98
N LEU A 397 -3.33 6.59 -0.04
CA LEU A 397 -4.06 7.78 0.39
C LEU A 397 -3.21 8.74 1.24
N ALA A 398 -2.11 8.27 1.82
CA ALA A 398 -1.24 9.03 2.71
C ALA A 398 0.07 9.45 2.03
N PHE A 399 0.95 8.51 1.69
CA PHE A 399 2.35 8.84 1.35
C PHE A 399 2.54 9.88 0.23
N PRO A 400 1.75 9.91 -0.87
CA PRO A 400 1.95 10.91 -1.91
C PRO A 400 1.69 12.32 -1.40
N GLY A 401 0.60 12.50 -0.63
CA GLY A 401 0.22 13.78 -0.05
C GLY A 401 1.15 14.20 1.09
N VAL A 402 1.55 13.26 1.96
CA VAL A 402 2.47 13.51 3.06
C VAL A 402 3.80 14.04 2.52
N PHE A 403 4.45 13.33 1.60
CA PHE A 403 5.71 13.80 1.01
C PHE A 403 5.55 15.07 0.20
N ARG A 404 4.47 15.24 -0.56
CA ARG A 404 4.20 16.51 -1.25
C ARG A 404 4.17 17.67 -0.26
N GLY A 405 3.50 17.50 0.88
CA GLY A 405 3.43 18.49 1.96
C GLY A 405 4.79 18.77 2.60
N LEU A 406 5.56 17.73 2.93
CA LEU A 406 6.90 17.84 3.51
C LEU A 406 7.88 18.54 2.58
N LEU A 407 7.88 18.15 1.29
CA LEU A 407 8.73 18.76 0.27
C LEU A 407 8.41 20.24 0.05
N ASP A 408 7.12 20.58 0.08
CA ASP A 408 6.61 21.95 -0.04
C ASP A 408 6.89 22.84 1.17
N ALA A 409 6.91 22.25 2.36
CA ALA A 409 7.28 22.94 3.60
C ALA A 409 8.79 23.13 3.73
N GLN A 410 9.58 22.45 2.90
CA GLN A 410 11.00 22.27 3.12
C GLN A 410 11.35 21.69 4.49
N ALA A 411 10.49 20.77 4.96
CA ALA A 411 10.63 20.13 6.24
C ALA A 411 11.99 19.40 6.34
N ARG A 412 12.56 19.41 7.56
CA ARG A 412 13.76 18.65 7.92
C ARG A 412 13.44 17.35 8.66
N ASP A 413 12.25 17.26 9.24
CA ASP A 413 11.71 16.08 9.91
C ASP A 413 10.17 16.08 9.78
N TRP A 414 9.46 15.15 10.40
CA TRP A 414 7.99 15.11 10.49
C TRP A 414 7.54 14.57 11.87
N ASN A 415 6.28 14.66 12.26
CA ASN A 415 5.86 14.26 13.62
C ASN A 415 4.41 13.75 13.68
N ASP A 416 4.00 13.31 14.87
CA ASP A 416 2.64 12.82 15.13
C ASP A 416 1.56 13.85 14.80
N ASP A 417 1.81 15.15 15.00
CA ASP A 417 0.85 16.21 14.64
C ASP A 417 0.62 16.25 13.11
N ALA A 418 1.66 16.03 12.31
CA ALA A 418 1.52 15.90 10.87
C ALA A 418 0.76 14.62 10.49
N ALA A 419 0.95 13.52 11.23
CA ALA A 419 0.19 12.28 11.04
C ALA A 419 -1.31 12.49 11.30
N LEU A 420 -1.65 13.12 12.43
CA LEU A 420 -3.04 13.46 12.80
C LEU A 420 -3.68 14.40 11.78
N ALA A 421 -2.95 15.41 11.31
CA ALA A 421 -3.41 16.33 10.29
C ALA A 421 -3.65 15.63 8.94
N ALA A 422 -2.76 14.71 8.54
CA ALA A 422 -2.94 13.90 7.34
C ALA A 422 -4.18 13.00 7.46
N ALA A 423 -4.35 12.29 8.58
CA ALA A 423 -5.49 11.41 8.81
C ALA A 423 -6.83 12.17 8.77
N THR A 424 -6.87 13.36 9.40
CA THR A 424 -8.04 14.25 9.38
C THR A 424 -8.37 14.68 7.94
N ALA A 425 -7.36 15.08 7.16
CA ALA A 425 -7.56 15.50 5.78
C ALA A 425 -8.11 14.38 4.90
N ILE A 426 -7.64 13.13 5.07
CA ILE A 426 -8.16 11.97 4.35
C ILE A 426 -9.61 11.69 4.76
N ALA A 427 -9.92 11.71 6.05
CA ALA A 427 -11.26 11.46 6.56
C ALA A 427 -12.27 12.49 6.01
N ASP A 428 -11.89 13.76 5.99
CA ASP A 428 -12.76 14.85 5.55
C ASP A 428 -13.01 14.84 4.03
N CYS A 429 -12.14 14.22 3.22
CA CYS A 429 -12.34 14.07 1.77
C CYS A 429 -13.57 13.22 1.41
N VAL A 430 -14.03 12.34 2.31
CA VAL A 430 -15.28 11.59 2.10
C VAL A 430 -16.49 12.54 2.05
N GLY A 431 -16.46 13.58 2.88
CA GLY A 431 -17.55 14.54 3.06
C GLY A 431 -18.64 14.01 4.00
N ALA A 432 -19.11 14.89 4.89
CA ALA A 432 -20.08 14.57 5.94
C ALA A 432 -21.42 14.02 5.42
N GLU A 433 -21.82 14.37 4.19
CA GLU A 433 -23.09 13.88 3.60
C GLU A 433 -22.98 12.52 2.91
N LYS A 434 -21.76 12.07 2.58
CA LYS A 434 -21.55 10.79 1.88
C LYS A 434 -21.12 9.67 2.81
N VAL A 435 -20.54 10.01 3.97
CA VAL A 435 -20.01 9.02 4.90
C VAL A 435 -21.09 8.03 5.33
N ASN A 436 -20.83 6.74 5.11
CA ASN A 436 -21.73 5.64 5.46
C ASN A 436 -20.95 4.35 5.64
N ALA A 437 -21.62 3.27 6.06
CA ALA A 437 -20.98 1.98 6.37
C ALA A 437 -20.14 1.37 5.23
N THR A 438 -20.42 1.75 3.98
CA THR A 438 -19.70 1.27 2.79
C THR A 438 -18.79 2.32 2.14
N TYR A 439 -18.71 3.51 2.73
CA TYR A 439 -17.88 4.63 2.25
C TYR A 439 -17.34 5.46 3.42
N ILE A 440 -16.34 4.92 4.13
CA ILE A 440 -15.64 5.59 5.25
C ILE A 440 -14.28 6.18 4.86
N VAL A 441 -13.77 5.83 3.68
CA VAL A 441 -12.46 6.23 3.17
C VAL A 441 -12.61 6.59 1.69
N PRO A 442 -11.98 7.67 1.20
CA PRO A 442 -12.12 8.06 -0.20
C PRO A 442 -11.42 7.04 -1.13
N SER A 443 -11.77 7.09 -2.40
CA SER A 443 -11.05 6.32 -3.42
C SER A 443 -9.60 6.79 -3.52
N VAL A 444 -8.66 5.86 -3.76
CA VAL A 444 -7.26 6.19 -4.10
C VAL A 444 -7.14 7.05 -5.36
N PHE A 445 -8.18 7.07 -6.20
CA PHE A 445 -8.24 7.88 -7.42
C PHE A 445 -8.94 9.23 -7.22
N ASP A 446 -9.41 9.55 -6.01
CA ASP A 446 -9.97 10.88 -5.75
C ASP A 446 -8.86 11.94 -5.86
N PRO A 447 -8.95 12.86 -6.84
CA PRO A 447 -7.88 13.82 -7.10
C PRO A 447 -7.70 14.85 -5.98
N ASN A 448 -8.62 14.92 -5.01
CA ASN A 448 -8.58 15.89 -3.93
C ASN A 448 -7.78 15.41 -2.72
N VAL A 449 -7.53 14.10 -2.58
CA VAL A 449 -6.91 13.53 -1.38
C VAL A 449 -5.47 14.01 -1.21
N ALA A 450 -4.60 13.74 -2.18
CA ALA A 450 -3.18 14.10 -2.07
C ALA A 450 -2.96 15.62 -1.89
N PRO A 451 -3.67 16.52 -2.63
CA PRO A 451 -3.61 17.95 -2.36
C PRO A 451 -4.08 18.36 -0.96
N ALA A 452 -5.17 17.76 -0.45
CA ALA A 452 -5.68 18.06 0.89
C ALA A 452 -4.70 17.63 1.98
N VAL A 453 -4.16 16.42 1.88
CA VAL A 453 -3.12 15.91 2.79
C VAL A 453 -1.88 16.78 2.74
N ALA A 454 -1.40 17.13 1.54
CA ALA A 454 -0.23 17.99 1.38
C ALA A 454 -0.42 19.36 2.03
N ALA A 455 -1.59 19.97 1.85
CA ALA A 455 -1.91 21.26 2.47
C ALA A 455 -1.95 21.16 4.00
N ALA A 456 -2.53 20.10 4.55
CA ALA A 456 -2.62 19.86 5.99
C ALA A 456 -1.22 19.65 6.60
N VAL A 457 -0.42 18.76 6.02
CA VAL A 457 0.95 18.47 6.48
C VAL A 457 1.83 19.72 6.38
N LYS A 458 1.79 20.42 5.24
CA LYS A 458 2.58 21.66 5.04
C LYS A 458 2.25 22.74 6.06
N ARG A 459 1.00 22.84 6.50
CA ARG A 459 0.57 23.81 7.52
C ARG A 459 1.16 23.51 8.89
N VAL A 460 1.29 22.22 9.24
CA VAL A 460 1.85 21.78 10.53
C VAL A 460 3.38 21.84 10.52
N MET A 461 4.01 21.60 9.38
CA MET A 461 5.46 21.45 9.25
C MET A 461 6.23 22.73 8.84
N ARG A 462 5.52 23.84 8.65
CA ARG A 462 6.10 25.18 8.42
C ARG A 462 6.32 25.88 9.75
#